data_AF-A0A974UL89-F1
#
_entry.id   AF-A0A974UL89-F1
#
_cell.length_a   1.000
_cell.length_b   1.000
_cell.length_c   1.000
_cell.angle_alpha   90.00
_cell.angle_beta   90.00
_cell.angle_gamma   90.00
#
_symmetry.space_group_name_H-M   'P 1'
#
loop_
_entity.id
_entity.type
_entity.pdbx_description
1 polymer ?
#
loop_
_entity_poly.entity_id
_entity_poly.type
_entity_poly.pdbx_seq_one_letter_code
_entity_poly.pdbx_strand_id
1 'polypeptide(L)'
;MSSEDDTAWDEDVRVAVYQAFATHGRAPTGPELAAAAHGSLAVAKQALHRLADDRHLVLDECEHVALAHPFAAIPLGFSVMGARTLWWGGCAWDSFAIPHLVPAEPEVLVATRCPGCTAPTALVVNRSAPPAGAYVAHFPVPTARMWDDVRHTCSVQRLFCDESCVDEWVARSGMAKGAVLDLPALWRLAEGWYAGRLEHGYRRRDPAEAAEYFAAAGLPGEFWTA
;
A
#
# COMPACT_ATOMS: atom_id res chain seq x y z
N MET A 1 -23.44 18.10 -16.89
CA MET A 1 -22.33 17.13 -16.88
C MET A 1 -22.98 15.76 -16.89
N SER A 2 -22.63 14.93 -17.86
CA SER A 2 -23.19 13.58 -17.96
C SER A 2 -22.48 12.65 -16.97
N SER A 3 -23.09 11.52 -16.59
CA SER A 3 -22.46 10.53 -15.71
C SER A 3 -21.18 9.92 -16.29
N GLU A 4 -21.01 9.96 -17.62
CA GLU A 4 -19.80 9.51 -18.31
C GLU A 4 -18.64 10.51 -18.18
N ASP A 5 -18.93 11.82 -18.15
CA ASP A 5 -17.91 12.85 -17.90
C ASP A 5 -17.39 12.77 -16.45
N ASP A 6 -18.29 12.50 -15.50
CA ASP A 6 -17.95 12.39 -14.08
C ASP A 6 -17.03 11.20 -13.80
N THR A 7 -17.18 10.08 -14.53
CA THR A 7 -16.33 8.89 -14.39
C THR A 7 -14.96 9.05 -15.07
N ALA A 8 -14.90 9.79 -16.19
CA ALA A 8 -13.62 10.11 -16.83
C ALA A 8 -12.73 10.98 -15.92
N TRP A 9 -13.33 11.95 -15.22
CA TRP A 9 -12.58 12.84 -14.32
C TRP A 9 -12.13 12.16 -13.03
N ASP A 10 -12.89 11.18 -12.53
CA ASP A 10 -12.47 10.36 -11.40
C ASP A 10 -11.17 9.60 -11.71
N GLU A 11 -11.06 9.10 -12.93
CA GLU A 11 -9.84 8.45 -13.37
C GLU A 11 -8.66 9.42 -13.49
N ASP A 12 -8.86 10.61 -14.09
CA ASP A 12 -7.81 11.64 -14.19
C ASP A 12 -7.30 12.04 -12.80
N VAL A 13 -8.20 12.26 -11.85
CA VAL A 13 -7.86 12.58 -10.45
C VAL A 13 -7.13 11.42 -9.79
N ARG A 14 -7.57 10.17 -9.99
CA ARG A 14 -6.89 8.98 -9.47
C ARG A 14 -5.46 8.91 -9.99
N VAL A 15 -5.27 8.99 -11.30
CA VAL A 15 -3.95 8.93 -11.93
C VAL A 15 -3.06 10.07 -11.41
N ALA A 16 -3.59 11.28 -11.29
CA ALA A 16 -2.85 12.41 -10.73
C ALA A 16 -2.40 12.17 -9.29
N VAL A 17 -3.24 11.57 -8.43
CA VAL A 17 -2.86 11.20 -7.06
C VAL A 17 -1.69 10.20 -7.08
N TYR A 18 -1.82 9.11 -7.84
CA TYR A 18 -0.80 8.06 -7.89
C TYR A 18 0.51 8.54 -8.51
N GLN A 19 0.46 9.33 -9.58
CA GLN A 19 1.65 9.92 -10.21
C GLN A 19 2.34 10.93 -9.30
N ALA A 20 1.59 11.73 -8.54
CA ALA A 20 2.17 12.65 -7.56
C ALA A 20 2.94 11.90 -6.48
N PHE A 21 2.38 10.82 -5.95
CA PHE A 21 3.12 9.97 -5.00
C PHE A 21 4.34 9.32 -5.65
N ALA A 22 4.18 8.66 -6.81
CA ALA A 22 5.27 7.97 -7.49
C ALA A 22 6.45 8.91 -7.83
N THR A 23 6.16 10.16 -8.21
CA THR A 23 7.18 11.12 -8.64
C THR A 23 7.75 11.92 -7.47
N HIS A 24 6.89 12.38 -6.56
CA HIS A 24 7.25 13.38 -5.54
C HIS A 24 7.25 12.86 -4.11
N GLY A 25 6.78 11.64 -3.87
CA GLY A 25 6.72 11.07 -2.52
C GLY A 25 5.61 11.65 -1.64
N ARG A 26 4.69 12.45 -2.21
CA ARG A 26 3.60 13.11 -1.48
C ARG A 26 2.29 13.08 -2.26
N ALA A 27 1.18 13.31 -1.54
CA ALA A 27 -0.12 13.59 -2.14
C ALA A 27 -0.08 14.85 -3.02
N PRO A 28 -0.92 14.97 -4.06
CA PRO A 28 -0.99 16.16 -4.89
C PRO A 28 -1.48 17.39 -4.11
N THR A 29 -1.04 18.57 -4.53
CA THR A 29 -1.51 19.86 -4.03
C THR A 29 -2.89 20.18 -4.59
N GLY A 30 -3.59 21.15 -3.99
CA GLY A 30 -4.86 21.64 -4.50
C GLY A 30 -4.80 22.07 -5.99
N PRO A 31 -3.80 22.85 -6.44
CA PRO A 31 -3.64 23.18 -7.86
C PRO A 31 -3.40 21.97 -8.78
N GLU A 32 -2.60 20.99 -8.36
CA GLU A 32 -2.36 19.75 -9.13
C GLU A 32 -3.66 18.93 -9.27
N LEU A 33 -4.44 18.82 -8.19
CA LEU A 33 -5.76 18.18 -8.20
C LEU A 33 -6.76 18.93 -9.09
N ALA A 34 -6.80 20.26 -8.99
CA ALA A 34 -7.68 21.07 -9.81
C ALA A 34 -7.33 20.92 -11.30
N ALA A 35 -6.05 20.88 -11.67
CA ALA A 35 -5.62 20.67 -13.04
C ALA A 35 -6.11 19.32 -13.60
N ALA A 36 -6.05 18.25 -12.81
CA ALA A 36 -6.59 16.93 -13.17
C ALA A 36 -8.12 16.92 -13.30
N ALA A 37 -8.81 17.83 -12.62
CA ALA A 37 -10.26 18.00 -12.68
C ALA A 37 -10.67 19.24 -13.50
N HIS A 38 -10.00 19.48 -14.63
CA HIS A 38 -10.30 20.56 -15.58
C HIS A 38 -10.42 21.97 -14.98
N GLY A 39 -9.59 22.27 -13.99
CA GLY A 39 -9.49 23.57 -13.32
C GLY A 39 -10.38 23.74 -12.09
N SER A 40 -11.12 22.70 -11.66
CA SER A 40 -12.04 22.79 -10.53
C SER A 40 -11.60 21.92 -9.34
N LEU A 41 -11.12 22.57 -8.27
CA LEU A 41 -10.82 21.88 -7.02
C LEU A 41 -12.06 21.23 -6.37
N ALA A 42 -13.24 21.84 -6.55
CA ALA A 42 -14.49 21.28 -6.03
C ALA A 42 -14.85 19.94 -6.70
N VAL A 43 -14.66 19.86 -8.03
CA VAL A 43 -14.83 18.62 -8.78
C VAL A 43 -13.80 17.58 -8.35
N ALA A 44 -12.53 17.99 -8.20
CA ALA A 44 -11.48 17.09 -7.71
C ALA A 44 -11.81 16.51 -6.33
N LYS A 45 -12.33 17.32 -5.40
CA LYS A 45 -12.77 16.83 -4.09
C LYS A 45 -13.89 15.79 -4.20
N GLN A 46 -14.91 16.05 -5.01
CA GLN A 46 -15.99 15.07 -5.23
C GLN A 46 -15.48 13.76 -5.82
N ALA A 47 -14.55 13.84 -6.78
CA ALA A 47 -13.86 12.67 -7.33
C ALA A 47 -13.08 11.91 -6.25
N LEU A 48 -12.34 12.61 -5.38
CA LEU A 48 -11.63 11.98 -4.26
C LEU A 48 -12.57 11.21 -3.31
N HIS A 49 -13.76 11.74 -3.04
CA HIS A 49 -14.76 11.02 -2.22
C HIS A 49 -15.26 9.75 -2.90
N ARG A 50 -15.62 9.81 -4.20
CA ARG A 50 -16.04 8.62 -4.96
C ARG A 50 -14.92 7.57 -5.02
N LEU A 51 -13.69 8.01 -5.28
CA LEU A 51 -12.50 7.14 -5.24
C LEU A 51 -12.26 6.52 -3.85
N ALA A 52 -12.60 7.23 -2.77
CA ALA A 52 -12.52 6.69 -1.42
C ALA A 52 -13.60 5.62 -1.18
N ASP A 53 -14.84 5.88 -1.60
CA ASP A 53 -15.96 4.94 -1.51
C ASP A 53 -15.66 3.64 -2.28
N ASP A 54 -15.05 3.76 -3.46
CA ASP A 54 -14.61 2.63 -4.30
C ASP A 54 -13.26 2.02 -3.84
N ARG A 55 -12.74 2.47 -2.69
CA ARG A 55 -11.52 1.96 -2.04
C ARG A 55 -10.26 2.08 -2.90
N HIS A 56 -10.21 3.07 -3.80
CA HIS A 56 -9.00 3.43 -4.53
C HIS A 56 -8.00 4.17 -3.64
N LEU A 57 -8.47 4.96 -2.68
CA LEU A 57 -7.67 5.73 -1.73
C LEU A 57 -8.42 5.88 -0.39
N VAL A 58 -7.80 6.53 0.58
CA VAL A 58 -8.40 6.80 1.90
C VAL A 58 -8.21 8.26 2.26
N LEU A 59 -9.28 8.96 2.64
CA LEU A 59 -9.27 10.37 3.03
C LEU A 59 -9.25 10.56 4.55
N ASP A 60 -8.44 11.47 5.07
CA ASP A 60 -8.43 11.87 6.48
C ASP A 60 -9.64 12.75 6.86
N GLU A 61 -9.71 13.13 8.13
CA GLU A 61 -10.79 13.97 8.67
C GLU A 61 -10.84 15.37 8.03
N CYS A 62 -9.76 15.79 7.38
CA CYS A 62 -9.66 17.04 6.62
C CYS A 62 -9.86 16.84 5.11
N GLU A 63 -10.32 15.66 4.69
CA GLU A 63 -10.51 15.28 3.28
C GLU A 63 -9.21 15.24 2.46
N HIS A 64 -8.05 15.08 3.09
CA HIS A 64 -6.78 14.87 2.39
C HIS A 64 -6.52 13.38 2.16
N VAL A 65 -5.83 13.04 1.07
CA VAL A 65 -5.41 11.66 0.79
C VAL A 65 -4.40 11.19 1.83
N ALA A 66 -4.84 10.32 2.74
CA ALA A 66 -3.99 9.69 3.75
C ALA A 66 -3.27 8.45 3.22
N LEU A 67 -3.98 7.63 2.42
CA LEU A 67 -3.44 6.40 1.81
C LEU A 67 -3.84 6.32 0.34
N ALA A 68 -2.88 5.99 -0.50
CA ALA A 68 -3.05 5.62 -1.91
C ALA A 68 -2.08 4.45 -2.18
N HIS A 69 -2.46 3.26 -1.71
CA HIS A 69 -1.53 2.12 -1.61
C HIS A 69 -0.74 1.86 -2.91
N PRO A 70 0.57 1.62 -2.86
CA PRO A 70 1.37 1.36 -1.68
C PRO A 70 1.82 2.61 -0.91
N PHE A 71 1.45 3.81 -1.37
CA PHE A 71 1.90 5.06 -0.78
C PHE A 71 1.03 5.51 0.38
N ALA A 72 1.65 6.16 1.35
CA ALA A 72 0.99 6.86 2.44
C ALA A 72 1.43 8.33 2.48
N ALA A 73 0.51 9.21 2.89
CA ALA A 73 0.83 10.58 3.29
C ALA A 73 1.04 10.73 4.81
N ILE A 74 0.72 9.67 5.57
CA ILE A 74 0.86 9.61 7.02
C ILE A 74 1.99 8.64 7.42
N PRO A 75 2.70 8.90 8.53
CA PRO A 75 3.76 8.01 8.98
C PRO A 75 3.18 6.72 9.55
N LEU A 76 3.35 5.61 8.82
CA LEU A 76 2.98 4.25 9.26
C LEU A 76 4.20 3.41 9.67
N GLY A 77 5.31 4.09 9.95
CA GLY A 77 6.53 3.48 10.48
C GLY A 77 7.34 2.69 9.44
N PHE A 78 7.22 3.04 8.16
CA PHE A 78 8.06 2.54 7.07
C PHE A 78 8.51 3.70 6.18
N SER A 79 9.79 4.04 6.23
CA SER A 79 10.39 4.97 5.28
C SER A 79 10.97 4.18 4.11
N VAL A 80 10.62 4.55 2.89
CA VAL A 80 11.05 3.86 1.67
C VAL A 80 11.78 4.87 0.79
N MET A 81 13.06 4.64 0.54
CA MET A 81 13.91 5.59 -0.17
C MET A 81 14.40 4.98 -1.48
N GLY A 82 14.01 5.59 -2.61
CA GLY A 82 14.63 5.34 -3.92
C GLY A 82 15.93 6.14 -4.07
N ALA A 83 16.45 6.23 -5.30
CA ALA A 83 17.60 7.07 -5.59
C ALA A 83 17.29 8.58 -5.41
N ARG A 84 16.05 9.01 -5.71
CA ARG A 84 15.67 10.43 -5.69
C ARG A 84 14.46 10.76 -4.82
N THR A 85 13.60 9.80 -4.58
CA THR A 85 12.30 10.05 -3.94
C THR A 85 12.19 9.25 -2.65
N LEU A 86 11.74 9.93 -1.59
CA LEU A 86 11.40 9.33 -0.32
C LEU A 86 9.88 9.18 -0.24
N TRP A 87 9.41 8.00 0.12
CA TRP A 87 8.00 7.69 0.38
C TRP A 87 7.80 7.23 1.83
N TRP A 88 6.57 7.36 2.30
CA TRP A 88 6.06 6.51 3.36
C TRP A 88 5.37 5.30 2.73
N GLY A 89 5.79 4.10 3.13
CA GLY A 89 5.09 2.87 2.79
C GLY A 89 3.89 2.67 3.73
N GLY A 90 2.76 2.21 3.20
CA GLY A 90 1.55 1.97 4.00
C GLY A 90 1.75 0.89 5.07
N CYS A 91 2.52 -0.15 4.78
CA CYS A 91 2.81 -1.26 5.67
C CYS A 91 4.04 -2.06 5.17
N ALA A 92 4.32 -3.22 5.76
CA ALA A 92 5.37 -4.11 5.25
C ALA A 92 5.15 -4.51 3.78
N TRP A 93 3.92 -4.89 3.43
CA TRP A 93 3.54 -5.29 2.06
C TRP A 93 3.68 -4.13 1.09
N ASP A 94 3.07 -2.99 1.40
CA ASP A 94 3.13 -1.82 0.54
C ASP A 94 4.57 -1.34 0.30
N SER A 95 5.39 -1.34 1.35
CA SER A 95 6.79 -0.94 1.24
C SER A 95 7.57 -1.81 0.25
N PHE A 96 7.27 -3.11 0.21
CA PHE A 96 7.88 -4.05 -0.74
C PHE A 96 7.33 -3.88 -2.15
N ALA A 97 6.13 -3.31 -2.32
CA ALA A 97 5.47 -3.15 -3.60
C ALA A 97 5.87 -1.87 -4.35
N ILE A 98 6.36 -0.83 -3.64
CA ILE A 98 6.81 0.44 -4.25
C ILE A 98 7.82 0.24 -5.41
N PRO A 99 8.93 -0.52 -5.26
CA PRO A 99 9.89 -0.65 -6.35
C PRO A 99 9.29 -1.34 -7.57
N HIS A 100 8.30 -2.21 -7.40
CA HIS A 100 7.58 -2.86 -8.49
C HIS A 100 6.62 -1.90 -9.22
N LEU A 101 6.02 -0.95 -8.49
CA LEU A 101 5.09 0.01 -9.06
C LEU A 101 5.77 1.21 -9.73
N VAL A 102 6.91 1.69 -9.21
CA VAL A 102 7.56 2.93 -9.66
C VAL A 102 8.70 2.62 -10.65
N PRO A 103 8.50 2.69 -11.99
CA PRO A 103 9.47 2.17 -12.96
C PRO A 103 10.85 2.79 -12.86
N ALA A 104 10.91 4.08 -12.55
CA ALA A 104 12.12 4.90 -12.45
C ALA A 104 13.01 4.57 -11.24
N GLU A 105 12.52 3.79 -10.28
CA GLU A 105 13.17 3.52 -8.99
C GLU A 105 13.11 1.99 -8.73
N PRO A 106 13.87 1.18 -9.50
CA PRO A 106 13.77 -0.29 -9.52
C PRO A 106 14.28 -0.98 -8.26
N GLU A 107 14.92 -0.23 -7.38
CA GLU A 107 15.43 -0.66 -6.09
C GLU A 107 15.21 0.45 -5.07
N VAL A 108 14.81 0.08 -3.86
CA VAL A 108 14.58 1.01 -2.75
C VAL A 108 15.16 0.45 -1.45
N LEU A 109 15.54 1.36 -0.54
CA LEU A 109 15.82 1.03 0.85
C LEU A 109 14.53 1.15 1.67
N VAL A 110 14.04 0.04 2.22
CA VAL A 110 12.92 0.00 3.16
C VAL A 110 13.47 -0.02 4.58
N ALA A 111 13.21 1.04 5.34
CA ALA A 111 13.64 1.15 6.74
C ALA A 111 12.45 1.21 7.71
N THR A 112 12.58 0.47 8.82
CA THR A 112 11.53 0.29 9.84
C THR A 112 12.13 -0.15 11.18
N ARG A 113 11.28 -0.44 12.16
CA ARG A 113 11.65 -1.03 13.45
C ARG A 113 10.78 -2.23 13.74
N CYS A 114 11.41 -3.30 14.23
CA CYS A 114 10.74 -4.50 14.70
C CYS A 114 9.87 -4.16 15.93
N PRO A 115 8.54 -4.38 15.91
CA PRO A 115 7.70 -4.14 17.09
C PRO A 115 8.02 -5.07 18.28
N GLY A 116 8.56 -6.27 18.00
CA GLY A 116 8.94 -7.25 19.03
C GLY A 116 10.10 -6.77 19.90
N CYS A 117 11.23 -6.40 19.29
CA CYS A 117 12.48 -6.09 19.99
C CYS A 117 12.99 -4.64 19.78
N THR A 118 12.28 -3.83 18.99
CA THR A 118 12.61 -2.42 18.64
C THR A 118 13.86 -2.22 17.80
N ALA A 119 14.55 -3.30 17.42
CA ALA A 119 15.72 -3.25 16.57
C ALA A 119 15.41 -2.53 15.25
N PRO A 120 16.28 -1.60 14.81
CA PRO A 120 16.14 -0.99 13.50
C PRO A 120 16.37 -2.04 12.41
N THR A 121 15.70 -1.89 11.29
CA THR A 121 15.83 -2.76 10.12
C THR A 121 15.86 -1.90 8.88
N ALA A 122 16.79 -2.22 7.97
CA ALA A 122 16.88 -1.59 6.66
C ALA A 122 17.17 -2.69 5.62
N LEU A 123 16.26 -2.87 4.68
CA LEU A 123 16.34 -3.88 3.63
C LEU A 123 16.37 -3.21 2.26
N VAL A 124 17.25 -3.66 1.39
CA VAL A 124 17.22 -3.30 -0.02
C VAL A 124 16.22 -4.22 -0.71
N VAL A 125 15.17 -3.64 -1.30
CA VAL A 125 14.13 -4.36 -2.04
C VAL A 125 14.22 -3.95 -3.51
N ASN A 126 14.32 -4.93 -4.40
CA ASN A 126 14.33 -4.72 -5.84
C ASN A 126 13.39 -5.70 -6.56
N ARG A 127 13.34 -5.61 -7.89
CA ARG A 127 12.44 -6.41 -8.74
C ARG A 127 12.97 -7.79 -9.15
N SER A 128 14.21 -8.11 -8.81
CA SER A 128 14.86 -9.32 -9.34
C SER A 128 14.84 -10.48 -8.35
N ALA A 129 14.88 -10.18 -7.06
CA ALA A 129 14.87 -11.18 -6.00
C ALA A 129 14.38 -10.60 -4.67
N PRO A 130 13.82 -11.43 -3.77
CA PRO A 130 13.54 -11.01 -2.40
C PRO A 130 14.84 -10.65 -1.65
N PRO A 131 14.79 -9.72 -0.68
CA PRO A 131 15.92 -9.47 0.20
C PRO A 131 16.28 -10.72 1.00
N ALA A 132 17.56 -10.90 1.30
CA ALA A 132 18.03 -11.96 2.19
C ALA A 132 17.79 -11.58 3.67
N GLY A 133 17.58 -12.59 4.51
CA GLY A 133 17.45 -12.41 5.96
C GLY A 133 16.36 -13.30 6.57
N ALA A 134 16.31 -13.31 7.90
CA ALA A 134 15.33 -14.08 8.67
C ALA A 134 14.04 -13.29 8.99
N TYR A 135 13.94 -12.05 8.50
CA TYR A 135 12.81 -11.18 8.79
C TYR A 135 11.50 -11.78 8.30
N VAL A 136 10.43 -11.50 9.03
CA VAL A 136 9.08 -11.95 8.70
C VAL A 136 8.10 -10.80 8.75
N ALA A 137 7.10 -10.79 7.87
CA ALA A 137 5.98 -9.88 7.92
C ALA A 137 4.78 -10.53 8.59
N HIS A 138 4.19 -9.84 9.56
CA HIS A 138 3.04 -10.30 10.32
C HIS A 138 1.78 -9.57 9.84
N PHE A 139 0.75 -10.35 9.54
CA PHE A 139 -0.56 -9.91 9.05
C PHE A 139 -1.63 -10.38 10.03
N PRO A 140 -2.07 -9.53 10.96
CA PRO A 140 -3.05 -9.94 11.97
C PRO A 140 -4.50 -9.91 11.48
N VAL A 141 -4.79 -9.18 10.40
CA VAL A 141 -6.16 -8.98 9.87
C VAL A 141 -6.36 -9.81 8.60
N PRO A 142 -7.34 -10.74 8.55
CA PRO A 142 -7.69 -11.49 7.35
C PRO A 142 -8.07 -10.58 6.17
N THR A 143 -7.79 -11.01 4.94
CA THR A 143 -7.99 -10.19 3.71
C THR A 143 -9.40 -9.64 3.56
N ALA A 144 -10.42 -10.46 3.81
CA ALA A 144 -11.83 -10.07 3.74
C ALA A 144 -12.21 -8.92 4.71
N ARG A 145 -11.42 -8.71 5.79
CA ARG A 145 -11.69 -7.72 6.83
C ARG A 145 -10.77 -6.50 6.76
N MET A 146 -9.77 -6.50 5.87
CA MET A 146 -8.78 -5.42 5.77
C MET A 146 -9.42 -4.05 5.50
N TRP A 147 -10.53 -4.00 4.75
CA TRP A 147 -11.22 -2.76 4.42
C TRP A 147 -12.26 -2.32 5.45
N ASP A 148 -12.51 -3.08 6.51
CA ASP A 148 -13.32 -2.62 7.64
C ASP A 148 -12.65 -1.44 8.35
N ASP A 149 -11.32 -1.52 8.49
CA ASP A 149 -10.46 -0.43 8.91
C ASP A 149 -9.06 -0.61 8.29
N VAL A 150 -8.89 -0.07 7.08
CA VAL A 150 -7.65 -0.22 6.31
C VAL A 150 -6.48 0.56 6.94
N ARG A 151 -6.76 1.64 7.67
CA ARG A 151 -5.71 2.39 8.37
C ARG A 151 -5.15 1.58 9.52
N HIS A 152 -6.03 1.01 10.33
CA HIS A 152 -5.63 0.10 11.38
C HIS A 152 -4.86 -1.07 10.80
N THR A 153 -5.42 -1.74 9.78
CA THR A 153 -4.81 -2.87 9.09
C THR A 153 -3.37 -2.56 8.64
N CYS A 154 -3.15 -1.48 7.90
CA CYS A 154 -1.83 -1.07 7.46
C CYS A 154 -0.89 -0.74 8.64
N SER A 155 -1.40 -0.11 9.69
CA SER A 155 -0.60 0.21 10.88
C SER A 155 -0.09 -1.02 11.65
N VAL A 156 -0.77 -2.17 11.52
CA VAL A 156 -0.43 -3.41 12.24
C VAL A 156 0.22 -4.49 11.35
N GLN A 157 0.27 -4.28 10.03
CA GLN A 157 1.03 -5.11 9.09
C GLN A 157 2.51 -4.72 9.10
N ARG A 158 3.29 -5.36 9.98
CA ARG A 158 4.65 -4.93 10.36
C ARG A 158 5.69 -5.99 10.02
N LEU A 159 6.96 -5.56 9.94
CA LEU A 159 8.12 -6.43 9.77
C LEU A 159 8.77 -6.71 11.13
N PHE A 160 9.19 -7.96 11.35
CA PHE A 160 9.81 -8.47 12.57
C PHE A 160 11.13 -9.15 12.25
N CYS A 161 12.04 -9.19 13.22
CA CYS A 161 13.35 -9.86 13.04
C CYS A 161 13.22 -11.36 12.73
N ASP A 162 12.23 -12.00 13.32
CA ASP A 162 11.89 -13.41 13.18
C ASP A 162 10.50 -13.68 13.81
N GLU A 163 10.04 -14.93 13.76
CA GLU A 163 8.75 -15.33 14.35
C GLU A 163 8.70 -15.21 15.88
N SER A 164 9.84 -15.32 16.59
CA SER A 164 9.86 -15.18 18.04
C SER A 164 9.49 -13.76 18.47
N CYS A 165 9.97 -12.76 17.72
CA CYS A 165 9.56 -11.37 17.90
C CYS A 165 8.07 -11.16 17.62
N VAL A 166 7.47 -11.94 16.73
CA VAL A 166 6.01 -11.93 16.49
C VAL A 166 5.27 -12.51 17.69
N ASP A 167 5.70 -13.67 18.21
CA ASP A 167 5.09 -14.31 19.37
C ASP A 167 5.09 -13.41 20.60
N GLU A 168 6.23 -12.80 20.90
CA GLU A 168 6.33 -11.86 22.01
C GLU A 168 5.42 -10.64 21.83
N TRP A 169 5.35 -10.10 20.61
CA TRP A 169 4.50 -8.95 20.31
C TRP A 169 3.01 -9.31 20.46
N VAL A 170 2.59 -10.45 19.92
CA VAL A 170 1.21 -10.96 20.04
C VAL A 170 0.85 -11.17 21.50
N ALA A 171 1.72 -11.81 22.28
CA ALA A 171 1.48 -12.05 23.71
C ALA A 171 1.33 -10.76 24.53
N ARG A 172 2.08 -9.70 24.19
CA ARG A 172 2.03 -8.41 24.90
C ARG A 172 0.89 -7.51 24.44
N SER A 173 0.58 -7.50 23.14
CA SER A 173 -0.40 -6.58 22.55
C SER A 173 -1.83 -7.13 22.54
N GLY A 174 -2.00 -8.45 22.70
CA GLY A 174 -3.28 -9.12 22.54
C GLY A 174 -3.75 -9.20 21.08
N MET A 175 -2.88 -8.86 20.12
CA MET A 175 -3.18 -8.94 18.69
C MET A 175 -3.36 -10.41 18.26
N ALA A 176 -4.22 -10.68 17.28
CA ALA A 176 -4.26 -12.00 16.65
C ALA A 176 -2.93 -12.31 15.95
N LYS A 177 -2.49 -13.59 15.98
CA LYS A 177 -1.29 -14.05 15.27
C LYS A 177 -1.44 -13.99 13.74
N GLY A 178 -2.67 -14.14 13.24
CA GLY A 178 -2.99 -14.08 11.81
C GLY A 178 -2.04 -14.91 10.93
N ALA A 179 -1.56 -14.31 9.83
CA ALA A 179 -0.55 -14.91 8.96
C ALA A 179 0.84 -14.31 9.21
N VAL A 180 1.88 -15.13 9.05
CA VAL A 180 3.28 -14.71 9.09
C VAL A 180 3.96 -15.16 7.80
N LEU A 181 4.58 -14.22 7.09
CA LEU A 181 5.23 -14.45 5.80
C LEU A 181 6.73 -14.22 5.92
N ASP A 182 7.53 -15.11 5.33
CA ASP A 182 8.95 -14.84 5.10
C ASP A 182 9.15 -13.78 4.00
N LEU A 183 10.38 -13.27 3.87
CA LEU A 183 10.70 -12.26 2.85
C LEU A 183 10.39 -12.73 1.41
N PRO A 184 10.70 -13.96 0.99
CA PRO A 184 10.30 -14.47 -0.32
C PRO A 184 8.79 -14.46 -0.57
N ALA A 185 7.97 -14.89 0.39
CA ALA A 185 6.51 -14.87 0.26
C ALA A 185 5.96 -13.45 0.22
N LEU A 186 6.44 -12.55 1.09
CA LEU A 186 6.08 -11.14 1.07
C LEU A 186 6.43 -10.47 -0.27
N TRP A 187 7.61 -10.76 -0.80
CA TRP A 187 8.07 -10.22 -2.07
C TRP A 187 7.20 -10.69 -3.24
N ARG A 188 6.87 -11.99 -3.32
CA ARG A 188 5.96 -12.53 -4.35
C ARG A 188 4.58 -11.91 -4.26
N LEU A 189 4.07 -11.72 -3.04
CA LEU A 189 2.81 -11.02 -2.82
C LEU A 189 2.88 -9.57 -3.35
N ALA A 190 3.97 -8.87 -3.08
CA ALA A 190 4.16 -7.47 -3.44
C ALA A 190 4.37 -7.21 -4.94
N GLU A 191 4.95 -8.16 -5.67
CA GLU A 191 5.43 -8.00 -7.05
C GLU A 191 4.36 -7.49 -8.03
N GLY A 192 3.19 -8.14 -8.07
CA GLY A 192 2.14 -7.85 -9.04
C GLY A 192 0.87 -7.21 -8.47
N TRP A 193 0.78 -6.99 -7.16
CA TRP A 193 -0.49 -6.61 -6.54
C TRP A 193 -0.98 -5.22 -6.97
N TYR A 194 -0.08 -4.26 -7.16
CA TYR A 194 -0.44 -2.91 -7.60
C TYR A 194 -0.17 -2.65 -9.09
N ALA A 195 0.03 -3.70 -9.90
CA ALA A 195 0.31 -3.55 -11.33
C ALA A 195 -0.76 -2.69 -12.04
N GLY A 196 -0.31 -1.80 -12.93
CA GLY A 196 -1.16 -0.87 -13.70
C GLY A 196 -1.68 0.34 -12.90
N ARG A 197 -1.43 0.45 -11.59
CA ARG A 197 -2.06 1.48 -10.75
C ARG A 197 -1.66 2.93 -11.08
N LEU A 198 -0.55 3.12 -11.80
CA LEU A 198 -0.11 4.45 -12.32
C LEU A 198 -0.73 4.82 -13.68
N GLU A 199 -1.44 3.88 -14.32
CA GLU A 199 -1.94 4.00 -15.69
C GLU A 199 -3.45 4.23 -15.72
N HIS A 200 -3.96 4.82 -16.80
CA HIS A 200 -5.39 4.81 -17.10
C HIS A 200 -5.87 3.39 -17.45
N GLY A 201 -7.14 3.09 -17.18
CA GLY A 201 -7.75 1.77 -17.31
C GLY A 201 -7.51 0.84 -16.12
N TYR A 202 -6.86 1.29 -15.04
CA TYR A 202 -6.67 0.46 -13.85
C TYR A 202 -8.00 0.10 -13.18
N ARG A 203 -8.24 -1.20 -13.02
CA ARG A 203 -9.33 -1.73 -12.22
C ARG A 203 -8.77 -2.46 -11.01
N ARG A 204 -9.37 -2.24 -9.84
CA ARG A 204 -9.06 -3.07 -8.66
C ARG A 204 -9.49 -4.51 -8.94
N ARG A 205 -8.70 -5.47 -8.47
CA ARG A 205 -9.10 -6.88 -8.47
C ARG A 205 -10.39 -7.04 -7.69
N ASP A 206 -11.33 -7.79 -8.26
CA ASP A 206 -12.48 -8.27 -7.51
C ASP A 206 -12.05 -9.39 -6.52
N PRO A 207 -12.96 -9.85 -5.63
CA PRO A 207 -12.60 -10.87 -4.65
C PRO A 207 -12.10 -12.19 -5.25
N ALA A 208 -12.62 -12.61 -6.40
CA ALA A 208 -12.19 -13.85 -7.06
C ALA A 208 -10.79 -13.68 -7.67
N GLU A 209 -10.55 -12.59 -8.39
CA GLU A 209 -9.25 -12.24 -8.94
C GLU A 209 -8.19 -12.05 -7.84
N ALA A 210 -8.57 -11.50 -6.69
CA ALA A 210 -7.72 -11.37 -5.52
C ALA A 210 -7.34 -12.73 -4.94
N ALA A 211 -8.32 -13.63 -4.75
CA ALA A 211 -8.08 -14.99 -4.26
C ALA A 211 -7.17 -15.80 -5.19
N GLU A 212 -7.38 -15.70 -6.51
CA GLU A 212 -6.51 -16.31 -7.52
C GLU A 212 -5.07 -15.78 -7.42
N TYR A 213 -4.91 -14.47 -7.26
CA TYR A 213 -3.60 -13.86 -7.08
C TYR A 213 -2.90 -14.35 -5.80
N PHE A 214 -3.60 -14.39 -4.66
CA PHE A 214 -3.02 -14.88 -3.41
C PHE A 214 -2.59 -16.35 -3.53
N ALA A 215 -3.42 -17.20 -4.13
CA ALA A 215 -3.08 -18.60 -4.39
C ALA A 215 -1.83 -18.72 -5.28
N ALA A 216 -1.74 -17.93 -6.36
CA ALA A 216 -0.58 -17.90 -7.25
C ALA A 216 0.71 -17.40 -6.55
N ALA A 217 0.58 -16.49 -5.58
CA ALA A 217 1.70 -16.03 -4.74
C ALA A 217 2.15 -17.07 -3.70
N GLY A 218 1.43 -18.20 -3.58
CA GLY A 218 1.69 -19.25 -2.59
C GLY A 218 1.03 -18.98 -1.23
N LEU A 219 -0.06 -18.21 -1.21
CA LEU A 219 -0.81 -17.82 -0.02
C LEU A 219 -2.25 -18.38 -0.05
N PRO A 220 -2.43 -19.72 0.01
CA PRO A 220 -3.76 -20.31 0.05
C PRO A 220 -4.39 -20.22 1.44
N GLY A 221 -5.70 -20.47 1.52
CA GLY A 221 -6.43 -20.67 2.77
C GLY A 221 -7.33 -19.51 3.17
N GLU A 222 -8.17 -19.73 4.20
CA GLU A 222 -9.25 -18.82 4.59
C GLU A 222 -8.78 -17.41 4.95
N PHE A 223 -7.54 -17.27 5.44
CA PHE A 223 -6.96 -15.96 5.75
C PHE A 223 -6.86 -15.05 4.52
N TRP A 224 -6.63 -15.64 3.34
CA TRP A 224 -6.41 -14.96 2.06
C TRP A 224 -7.63 -14.98 1.14
N THR A 225 -8.77 -15.46 1.61
CA THR A 225 -10.03 -15.36 0.87
C THR A 225 -10.62 -13.96 1.08
N ALA A 226 -10.81 -13.22 -0.01
CA ALA A 226 -11.32 -11.85 -0.01
C ALA A 226 -12.85 -11.78 -0.02
#